data_AF-A0AAU8G2T4-F1
#
_entry.id   AF-A0AAU8G2T4-F1
#
_cell.length_a   1.000
_cell.length_b   1.000
_cell.length_c   1.000
_cell.angle_alpha   90.00
_cell.angle_beta   90.00
_cell.angle_gamma   90.00
#
_symmetry.space_group_name_H-M   'P 1'
#
loop_
_entity.id
_entity.type
_entity.pdbx_description
1 polymer ?
#
loop_
_entity_poly.entity_id
_entity_poly.type
_entity_poly.pdbx_seq_one_letter_code
_entity_poly.pdbx_strand_id
1 'polypeptide(L)'
;MTYPTWGDQGAQHPSSFAPPPPTAPGAGPGVPGHGGPAPTWPAQAAHPSAPYGAGFAPSSGPPPRPPAGNGSAVAALVVGIVALLLCLVPVVNVVAGILALVAIGLGIAGLVRAGRVPRGTGTAIAGLCLGLVAGLGSIVSTVAYAAMQPAEVTWVDTAESATTTPEPDVVTSDGAETPGDDPAASQPLPVEEPVTPALPAVGTPVRDGDFEFVVGGMECGVMRVGDDYFSETPQGQYCIVSLTVTNVGDSAQTFFGSNQYTVNAAGQEYSADDVAGLYLGDDVQSWIEPVNPGNSISPRVVFDVPLDGAPVSIELHDSAFSGGVLAALG
;
A
#
# COMPACT_ATOMS: atom_id res chain seq x y z
N MET A 1 -13.06 52.41 36.85
CA MET A 1 -13.51 51.01 36.98
C MET A 1 -12.29 50.18 37.30
N THR A 2 -12.22 49.73 38.54
CA THR A 2 -11.12 49.00 39.18
C THR A 2 -11.30 47.50 38.94
N TYR A 3 -10.26 46.82 38.43
CA TYR A 3 -10.23 45.37 38.27
C TYR A 3 -9.92 44.69 39.62
N PRO A 4 -10.61 43.60 40.01
CA PRO A 4 -10.21 42.81 41.15
C PRO A 4 -9.10 41.82 40.77
N THR A 5 -8.06 41.84 41.60
CA THR A 5 -6.95 40.88 41.67
C THR A 5 -7.45 39.52 42.17
N TRP A 6 -7.27 38.45 41.39
CA TRP A 6 -7.46 37.08 41.85
C TRP A 6 -6.18 36.54 42.47
N GLY A 7 -6.30 36.05 43.71
CA GLY A 7 -5.21 35.57 44.53
C GLY A 7 -4.79 34.14 44.23
N ASP A 8 -3.50 33.92 44.47
CA ASP A 8 -2.84 32.63 44.68
C ASP A 8 -3.67 31.71 45.59
N GLN A 9 -4.07 30.56 45.07
CA GLN A 9 -4.55 29.43 45.85
C GLN A 9 -3.67 28.22 45.51
N GLY A 10 -3.02 27.71 46.54
CA GLY A 10 -1.96 26.73 46.47
C GLY A 10 -2.39 25.41 45.84
N ALA A 11 -1.49 24.91 44.99
CA ALA A 11 -1.48 23.55 44.50
C ALA A 11 -1.47 22.55 45.68
N GLN A 12 -2.54 21.77 45.81
CA GLN A 12 -2.52 20.50 46.53
C GLN A 12 -2.60 19.38 45.50
N HIS A 13 -1.46 18.74 45.25
CA HIS A 13 -1.36 17.53 44.47
C HIS A 13 -1.97 16.36 45.26
N PRO A 14 -3.00 15.65 44.77
CA PRO A 14 -3.38 14.38 45.35
C PRO A 14 -2.33 13.32 45.01
N SER A 15 -1.88 12.67 46.08
CA SER A 15 -0.93 11.58 46.17
C SER A 15 -1.21 10.40 45.21
N SER A 16 -0.13 9.94 44.59
CA SER A 16 0.14 8.60 44.04
C SER A 16 -0.89 7.51 44.35
N PHE A 17 -1.67 7.12 43.35
CA PHE A 17 -2.36 5.83 43.32
C PHE A 17 -1.33 4.74 42.99
N ALA A 18 -0.92 3.97 43.99
CA ALA A 18 -0.20 2.72 43.78
C ALA A 18 -1.22 1.60 43.45
N PRO A 19 -0.98 0.74 42.44
CA PRO A 19 -1.83 -0.41 42.19
C PRO A 19 -1.69 -1.46 43.31
N PRO A 20 -2.75 -2.21 43.65
CA PRO A 20 -2.70 -3.25 44.67
C PRO A 20 -1.81 -4.44 44.24
N PRO A 21 -1.19 -5.16 45.20
CA PRO A 21 -0.35 -6.31 44.91
C PRO A 21 -1.18 -7.49 44.35
N PRO A 22 -0.57 -8.37 43.52
CA PRO A 22 -1.26 -9.52 42.95
C PRO A 22 -1.64 -10.53 44.03
N THR A 23 -2.91 -10.95 44.00
CA THR A 23 -3.48 -12.00 44.86
C THR A 23 -2.88 -13.37 44.52
N ALA A 24 -2.40 -14.08 45.53
CA ALA A 24 -1.97 -15.47 45.41
C ALA A 24 -3.13 -16.39 44.96
N PRO A 25 -2.87 -17.44 44.16
CA PRO A 25 -3.91 -18.37 43.74
C PRO A 25 -4.44 -19.16 44.94
N GLY A 26 -5.70 -18.89 45.30
CA GLY A 26 -6.42 -19.60 46.34
C GLY A 26 -6.67 -21.05 45.97
N ALA A 27 -6.47 -21.94 46.94
CA ALA A 27 -6.86 -23.33 46.89
C ALA A 27 -8.36 -23.45 46.61
N GLY A 28 -8.71 -24.17 45.56
CA GLY A 28 -10.09 -24.35 45.12
C GLY A 28 -10.95 -25.10 46.15
N PRO A 29 -12.27 -24.82 46.19
CA PRO A 29 -13.19 -25.57 47.02
C PRO A 29 -13.39 -26.99 46.48
N GLY A 30 -13.24 -27.98 47.38
CA GLY A 30 -13.44 -29.39 47.10
C GLY A 30 -14.87 -29.72 46.69
N VAL A 31 -15.00 -30.49 45.62
CA VAL A 31 -16.27 -30.99 45.10
C VAL A 31 -16.63 -32.30 45.83
N PRO A 32 -17.87 -32.50 46.31
CA PRO A 32 -18.29 -33.74 46.94
C PRO A 32 -18.33 -34.89 45.94
N GLY A 33 -17.74 -36.04 46.33
CA GLY A 33 -17.73 -37.25 45.52
C GLY A 33 -19.13 -37.86 45.36
N HIS A 34 -19.58 -37.99 44.12
CA HIS A 34 -20.68 -38.86 43.74
C HIS A 34 -20.09 -40.14 43.13
N GLY A 35 -20.23 -41.24 43.86
CA GLY A 35 -19.85 -42.57 43.42
C GLY A 35 -20.77 -43.06 42.30
N GLY A 36 -20.20 -43.26 41.12
CA GLY A 36 -20.77 -44.07 40.05
C GLY A 36 -20.08 -45.44 40.01
N PRO A 37 -20.78 -46.52 39.60
CA PRO A 37 -20.21 -47.86 39.55
C PRO A 37 -19.11 -47.96 38.48
N ALA A 38 -18.03 -48.65 38.82
CA ALA A 38 -16.90 -48.92 37.93
C ALA A 38 -17.35 -49.78 36.72
N PRO A 39 -16.81 -49.52 35.51
CA PRO A 39 -17.04 -50.41 34.37
C PRO A 39 -16.29 -51.74 34.59
N THR A 40 -17.04 -52.83 34.64
CA THR A 40 -16.52 -54.20 34.63
C THR A 40 -16.05 -54.55 33.22
N TRP A 41 -14.75 -54.72 33.04
CA TRP A 41 -14.18 -55.30 31.82
C TRP A 41 -14.42 -56.82 31.80
N PRO A 42 -14.81 -57.42 30.66
CA PRO A 42 -14.92 -58.88 30.57
C PRO A 42 -13.53 -59.52 30.61
N ALA A 43 -13.42 -60.61 31.37
CA ALA A 43 -12.22 -61.41 31.53
C ALA A 43 -11.72 -61.94 30.18
N GLN A 44 -10.45 -61.65 29.88
CA GLN A 44 -9.76 -62.10 28.68
C GLN A 44 -9.48 -63.61 28.80
N ALA A 45 -9.98 -64.37 27.83
CA ALA A 45 -9.85 -65.82 27.79
C ALA A 45 -8.37 -66.25 27.69
N ALA A 46 -7.99 -67.20 28.55
CA ALA A 46 -6.66 -67.80 28.57
C ALA A 46 -6.36 -68.52 27.25
N HIS A 47 -5.21 -68.19 26.65
CA HIS A 47 -4.65 -68.90 25.50
C HIS A 47 -3.84 -70.13 25.98
N PRO A 48 -3.93 -71.29 25.31
CA PRO A 48 -3.19 -72.48 25.71
C PRO A 48 -1.68 -72.33 25.44
N SER A 49 -0.89 -72.71 26.43
CA SER A 49 0.58 -72.75 26.41
C SER A 49 1.10 -73.81 25.42
N ALA A 50 1.94 -73.39 24.47
CA ALA A 50 2.72 -74.28 23.62
C ALA A 50 4.09 -74.61 24.28
N PRO A 51 4.68 -75.80 24.01
CA PRO A 51 5.80 -76.32 24.78
C PRO A 51 7.15 -75.76 24.35
N TYR A 52 8.05 -75.74 25.34
CA TYR A 52 9.47 -75.37 25.30
C TYR A 52 10.23 -75.85 24.06
N GLY A 53 10.83 -74.90 23.34
CA GLY A 53 11.86 -75.12 22.31
C GLY A 53 13.13 -74.36 22.68
N ALA A 54 14.27 -75.02 22.51
CA ALA A 54 15.57 -74.66 23.07
C ALA A 54 16.22 -73.37 22.48
N GLY A 55 16.85 -72.62 23.39
CA GLY A 55 18.12 -71.91 23.26
C GLY A 55 18.44 -71.14 21.97
N PHE A 56 18.39 -69.81 22.06
CA PHE A 56 19.35 -68.92 21.39
C PHE A 56 19.59 -67.69 22.28
N ALA A 57 20.85 -67.42 22.61
CA ALA A 57 21.25 -66.21 23.33
C ALA A 57 21.12 -64.98 22.40
N PRO A 58 20.48 -63.88 22.81
CA PRO A 58 20.42 -62.68 21.98
C PRO A 58 21.78 -61.98 21.98
N SER A 59 22.32 -61.75 20.79
CA SER A 59 23.48 -60.90 20.57
C SER A 59 23.11 -59.45 20.89
N SER A 60 23.86 -58.83 21.82
CA SER A 60 23.75 -57.41 22.13
C SER A 60 24.38 -56.58 21.00
N GLY A 61 23.58 -56.23 19.99
CA GLY A 61 23.95 -55.25 18.98
C GLY A 61 23.93 -53.81 19.53
N PRO A 62 24.73 -52.88 18.99
CA PRO A 62 24.70 -51.47 19.38
C PRO A 62 23.31 -50.86 19.13
N PRO A 63 22.85 -49.89 19.96
CA PRO A 63 21.50 -49.34 19.84
C PRO A 63 21.29 -48.65 18.48
N PRO A 64 20.08 -48.75 17.90
CA PRO A 64 19.75 -48.06 16.66
C PRO A 64 19.91 -46.55 16.85
N ARG A 65 20.65 -45.92 15.93
CA ARG A 65 20.85 -44.46 15.93
C ARG A 65 19.52 -43.77 15.61
N PRO A 66 19.13 -42.69 16.32
CA PRO A 66 17.88 -41.99 16.04
C PRO A 66 17.84 -41.47 14.59
N PRO A 67 16.66 -41.47 13.94
CA PRO A 67 16.52 -40.99 12.58
C PRO A 67 16.99 -39.53 12.47
N ALA A 68 17.87 -39.26 11.50
CA ALA A 68 18.34 -37.90 11.25
C ALA A 68 17.17 -37.04 10.75
N GLY A 69 16.82 -36.01 11.52
CA GLY A 69 15.72 -35.11 11.20
C GLY A 69 16.04 -34.14 10.06
N ASN A 70 15.00 -33.73 9.33
CA ASN A 70 15.08 -32.86 8.15
C ASN A 70 15.30 -31.37 8.49
N GLY A 71 16.07 -31.06 9.54
CA GLY A 71 16.23 -29.70 10.06
C GLY A 71 16.77 -28.71 9.01
N SER A 72 17.59 -29.18 8.09
CA SER A 72 18.13 -28.35 7.00
C SER A 72 17.11 -28.01 5.92
N ALA A 73 16.14 -28.87 5.64
CA ALA A 73 15.08 -28.60 4.66
C ALA A 73 14.08 -27.57 5.20
N VAL A 74 13.77 -27.65 6.50
CA VAL A 74 12.92 -26.67 7.19
C VAL A 74 13.64 -25.33 7.28
N ALA A 75 14.94 -25.31 7.60
CA ALA A 75 15.72 -24.06 7.61
C ALA A 75 15.75 -23.38 6.23
N ALA A 76 15.90 -24.15 5.14
CA ALA A 76 15.86 -23.61 3.78
C ALA A 76 14.48 -23.03 3.40
N LEU A 77 13.39 -23.69 3.82
CA LEU A 77 12.03 -23.20 3.61
C LEU A 77 11.79 -21.87 4.36
N VAL A 78 12.21 -21.81 5.62
CA VAL A 78 12.06 -20.63 6.47
C VAL A 78 12.85 -19.46 5.90
N VAL A 79 14.09 -19.68 5.45
CA VAL A 79 14.89 -18.62 4.82
C VAL A 79 14.27 -18.15 3.50
N GLY A 80 13.72 -19.06 2.69
CA GLY A 80 13.03 -18.70 1.45
C GLY A 80 11.78 -17.85 1.66
N ILE A 81 10.97 -18.17 2.68
CA ILE A 81 9.79 -17.39 3.04
C ILE A 81 10.18 -16.02 3.60
N VAL A 82 11.19 -15.96 4.47
CA VAL A 82 11.70 -14.68 5.00
C VAL A 82 12.25 -13.80 3.87
N ALA A 83 12.96 -14.38 2.90
CA ALA A 83 13.43 -13.65 1.73
C ALA A 83 12.27 -13.13 0.85
N LEU A 84 11.18 -13.91 0.69
CA LEU A 84 9.99 -13.49 -0.05
C LEU A 84 9.24 -12.34 0.65
N LEU A 85 9.12 -12.41 1.98
CA LEU A 85 8.48 -11.36 2.77
C LEU A 85 9.29 -10.07 2.77
N LEU A 86 10.62 -10.17 2.85
CA LEU A 86 11.52 -9.01 2.77
C LEU A 86 11.65 -8.44 1.34
N CYS A 87 11.26 -9.21 0.32
CA CYS A 87 11.23 -8.78 -1.09
C CYS A 87 10.08 -7.81 -1.39
N LEU A 88 9.04 -7.75 -0.53
CA LEU A 88 7.85 -6.94 -0.78
C LEU A 88 8.00 -5.45 -0.40
N VAL A 89 9.21 -5.01 0.01
CA VAL A 89 9.53 -3.59 0.31
C VAL A 89 10.61 -3.10 -0.67
N PRO A 90 10.26 -2.26 -1.67
CA PRO A 90 11.17 -1.85 -2.76
C PRO A 90 12.47 -1.16 -2.33
N VAL A 91 12.50 -0.55 -1.14
CA VAL A 91 13.62 0.29 -0.67
C VAL A 91 14.84 -0.55 -0.21
N VAL A 92 14.71 -1.87 -0.03
CA VAL A 92 15.81 -2.75 0.47
C VAL A 92 16.50 -3.58 -0.65
N ASN A 93 16.17 -3.31 -1.92
CA ASN A 93 16.41 -4.23 -3.04
C ASN A 93 17.89 -4.49 -3.45
N VAL A 94 18.86 -3.68 -3.01
CA VAL A 94 20.29 -3.96 -3.34
C VAL A 94 20.87 -5.11 -2.50
N VAL A 95 20.42 -5.26 -1.25
CA VAL A 95 20.89 -6.34 -0.36
C VAL A 95 20.20 -7.67 -0.69
N ALA A 96 18.94 -7.62 -1.13
CA ALA A 96 18.16 -8.79 -1.54
C ALA A 96 18.76 -9.50 -2.77
N GLY A 97 19.31 -8.75 -3.74
CA GLY A 97 19.99 -9.33 -4.89
C GLY A 97 21.21 -10.18 -4.53
N ILE A 98 22.02 -9.74 -3.56
CA ILE A 98 23.18 -10.51 -3.07
C ILE A 98 22.71 -11.77 -2.32
N LEU A 99 21.65 -11.66 -1.52
CA LEU A 99 21.07 -12.81 -0.81
C LEU A 99 20.44 -13.84 -1.76
N ALA A 100 19.85 -13.40 -2.87
CA ALA A 100 19.32 -14.29 -3.91
C ALA A 100 20.44 -15.12 -4.57
N LEU A 101 21.60 -14.52 -4.84
CA LEU A 101 22.76 -15.24 -5.37
C LEU A 101 23.31 -16.28 -4.37
N VAL A 102 23.32 -15.95 -3.08
CA VAL A 102 23.69 -16.90 -2.00
C VAL A 102 22.68 -18.05 -1.91
N ALA A 103 21.38 -17.76 -2.02
CA ALA A 103 20.33 -18.78 -2.01
C ALA A 103 20.42 -19.74 -3.21
N ILE A 104 20.73 -19.22 -4.41
CA ILE A 104 20.99 -20.04 -5.60
C ILE A 104 22.21 -20.93 -5.39
N GLY A 105 23.32 -20.38 -4.85
CA GLY A 105 24.53 -21.15 -4.54
C GLY A 105 24.29 -22.27 -3.53
N LEU A 106 23.52 -22.00 -2.47
CA LEU A 106 23.14 -23.01 -1.47
C LEU A 106 22.16 -24.05 -2.05
N GLY A 107 21.26 -23.65 -2.95
CA GLY A 107 20.36 -24.57 -3.66
C GLY A 107 21.10 -25.54 -4.57
N ILE A 108 22.11 -25.06 -5.31
CA ILE A 108 22.98 -25.89 -6.16
C ILE A 108 23.80 -26.87 -5.31
N ALA A 109 24.37 -26.42 -4.19
CA ALA A 109 25.08 -27.29 -3.25
C ALA A 109 24.16 -28.36 -2.63
N GLY A 110 22.88 -28.02 -2.40
CA GLY A 110 21.83 -28.95 -1.99
C GLY A 110 21.57 -30.04 -3.04
N LEU A 111 21.50 -29.69 -4.32
CA LEU A 111 21.34 -30.65 -5.43
C LEU A 111 22.54 -31.60 -5.57
N VAL A 112 23.77 -31.09 -5.45
CA VAL A 112 24.99 -31.92 -5.51
C VAL A 112 25.06 -32.92 -4.36
N ARG A 113 24.48 -32.58 -3.18
CA ARG A 113 24.40 -33.48 -2.03
C ARG A 113 23.22 -34.46 -2.13
N ALA A 114 22.13 -34.08 -2.79
CA ALA A 114 20.97 -34.93 -3.07
C ALA A 114 21.28 -36.09 -4.04
N GLY A 115 22.28 -35.93 -4.91
CA GLY A 115 22.79 -37.01 -5.77
C GLY A 115 23.39 -38.22 -5.02
N ARG A 116 23.56 -38.14 -3.69
CA ARG A 116 24.09 -39.24 -2.85
C ARG A 116 23.07 -39.90 -1.92
N VAL A 117 21.81 -39.43 -1.87
CA VAL A 117 20.79 -39.98 -0.96
C VAL A 117 19.42 -40.04 -1.64
N PRO A 118 18.86 -41.24 -1.93
CA PRO A 118 17.63 -41.40 -2.73
C PRO A 118 16.32 -41.08 -1.99
N ARG A 119 16.33 -40.24 -0.96
CA ARG A 119 15.12 -39.81 -0.23
C ARG A 119 15.16 -38.29 0.00
N GLY A 120 14.33 -37.54 -0.74
CA GLY A 120 14.22 -36.07 -0.63
C GLY A 120 13.93 -35.32 -1.95
N THR A 121 13.72 -36.04 -3.05
CA THR A 121 13.64 -35.49 -4.42
C THR A 121 12.50 -34.47 -4.62
N GLY A 122 11.34 -34.67 -3.97
CA GLY A 122 10.17 -33.82 -4.18
C GLY A 122 10.33 -32.38 -3.67
N THR A 123 10.95 -32.20 -2.51
CA THR A 123 11.10 -30.86 -1.89
C THR A 123 12.23 -30.05 -2.53
N ALA A 124 13.27 -30.70 -3.05
CA ALA A 124 14.34 -30.02 -3.79
C ALA A 124 13.87 -29.52 -5.17
N ILE A 125 13.03 -30.29 -5.86
CA ILE A 125 12.42 -29.88 -7.13
C ILE A 125 11.44 -28.72 -6.90
N ALA A 126 10.60 -28.80 -5.86
CA ALA A 126 9.69 -27.71 -5.52
C ALA A 126 10.43 -26.40 -5.21
N GLY A 127 11.55 -26.46 -4.48
CA GLY A 127 12.40 -25.30 -4.20
C GLY A 127 13.06 -24.71 -5.45
N LEU A 128 13.48 -25.55 -6.40
CA LEU A 128 14.02 -25.10 -7.68
C LEU A 128 12.95 -24.41 -8.54
N CYS A 129 11.75 -25.00 -8.62
CA CYS A 129 10.64 -24.43 -9.38
C CYS A 129 10.20 -23.07 -8.80
N LEU A 130 10.07 -22.97 -7.48
CA LEU A 130 9.75 -21.70 -6.81
C LEU A 130 10.86 -20.66 -7.01
N GLY A 131 12.13 -21.04 -6.95
CA GLY A 131 13.26 -20.15 -7.21
C GLY A 131 13.29 -19.62 -8.64
N LEU A 132 12.98 -20.46 -9.63
CA LEU A 132 12.90 -20.06 -11.04
C LEU A 132 11.72 -19.10 -11.29
N VAL A 133 10.54 -19.39 -10.74
CA VAL A 133 9.37 -18.52 -10.85
C VAL A 133 9.62 -17.17 -10.19
N ALA A 134 10.22 -17.17 -8.99
CA ALA A 134 10.59 -15.93 -8.29
C ALA A 134 11.66 -15.13 -9.04
N GLY A 135 12.67 -15.79 -9.61
CA GLY A 135 13.72 -15.14 -10.41
C GLY A 135 13.17 -14.52 -11.68
N LEU A 136 12.30 -15.24 -12.41
CA LEU A 136 11.63 -14.71 -13.60
C LEU A 136 10.71 -13.54 -13.25
N GLY A 137 9.94 -13.65 -12.17
CA GLY A 137 9.10 -12.56 -11.67
C GLY A 137 9.88 -11.31 -11.25
N SER A 138 11.07 -11.49 -10.65
CA SER A 138 11.99 -10.40 -10.27
C SER A 138 12.57 -9.69 -11.51
N ILE A 139 12.95 -10.44 -12.55
CA ILE A 139 13.44 -9.85 -13.80
C ILE A 139 12.33 -9.05 -14.50
N VAL A 140 11.11 -9.60 -14.59
CA VAL A 140 9.96 -8.92 -15.18
C VAL A 140 9.61 -7.65 -14.39
N SER A 141 9.58 -7.73 -13.06
CA SER A 141 9.32 -6.55 -12.21
C SER A 141 10.40 -5.48 -12.35
N THR A 142 11.67 -5.87 -12.48
CA THR A 142 12.79 -4.93 -12.68
C THR A 142 12.67 -4.20 -14.02
N VAL A 143 12.30 -4.90 -15.09
CA VAL A 143 12.10 -4.30 -16.42
C VAL A 143 10.87 -3.39 -16.43
N ALA A 144 9.76 -3.80 -15.79
CA ALA A 144 8.56 -2.98 -15.67
C ALA A 144 8.84 -1.69 -14.90
N TYR A 145 9.59 -1.77 -13.79
CA TYR A 145 9.94 -0.61 -12.98
C TYR A 145 10.90 0.35 -13.72
N ALA A 146 11.87 -0.19 -14.48
CA ALA A 146 12.76 0.62 -15.31
C ALA A 146 12.01 1.33 -16.46
N ALA A 147 10.94 0.73 -16.98
CA ALA A 147 10.08 1.34 -18.00
C ALA A 147 9.14 2.43 -17.44
N MET A 148 8.99 2.51 -16.11
CA MET A 148 8.15 3.49 -15.42
C MET A 148 8.92 4.72 -14.93
N GLN A 149 10.25 4.78 -15.09
CA GLN A 149 11.00 5.98 -14.72
C GLN A 149 10.89 7.03 -15.83
N PRO A 150 10.42 8.27 -15.53
CA PRO A 150 10.52 9.37 -16.47
C PRO A 150 12.01 9.66 -16.74
N ALA A 151 12.36 9.86 -18.01
CA ALA A 151 13.73 10.16 -18.40
C ALA A 151 14.26 11.38 -17.61
N GLU A 152 15.30 11.15 -16.81
CA GLU A 152 16.03 12.21 -16.12
C GLU A 152 16.67 13.10 -17.19
N VAL A 153 16.06 14.26 -17.46
CA VAL A 153 16.68 15.31 -18.26
C VAL A 153 17.83 15.88 -17.43
N THR A 154 19.02 15.32 -17.63
CA THR A 154 20.25 15.89 -17.12
C THR A 154 20.55 17.16 -17.91
N TRP A 155 20.07 18.30 -17.41
CA TRP A 155 20.48 19.61 -17.89
C TRP A 155 21.93 19.86 -17.46
N VAL A 156 22.87 19.42 -18.28
CA VAL A 156 24.25 19.92 -18.29
C VAL A 156 24.46 20.56 -19.66
N ASP A 157 24.18 21.85 -19.77
CA ASP A 157 25.24 22.84 -19.98
C ASP A 157 24.68 24.28 -19.99
N THR A 158 25.18 25.04 -19.02
CA THR A 158 25.85 26.33 -19.22
C THR A 158 25.17 27.39 -20.10
N ALA A 159 24.69 28.42 -19.39
CA ALA A 159 24.47 29.75 -19.91
C ALA A 159 25.69 30.30 -20.67
N GLU A 160 25.50 30.65 -21.93
CA GLU A 160 26.25 31.69 -22.63
C GLU A 160 25.19 32.57 -23.30
N SER A 161 24.70 33.60 -22.60
CA SER A 161 25.28 34.94 -22.60
C SER A 161 25.43 35.51 -24.00
N ALA A 162 24.43 36.27 -24.45
CA ALA A 162 24.63 37.60 -25.05
C ALA A 162 23.28 38.23 -25.41
N THR A 163 22.83 39.12 -24.54
CA THR A 163 22.22 40.41 -24.90
C THR A 163 22.86 40.97 -26.18
N THR A 164 22.07 41.51 -27.12
CA THR A 164 22.17 42.89 -27.63
C THR A 164 21.20 43.08 -28.80
N THR A 165 20.10 43.79 -28.53
CA THR A 165 19.41 44.64 -29.50
C THR A 165 20.32 45.80 -29.88
N PRO A 166 20.38 46.16 -31.17
CA PRO A 166 20.10 47.54 -31.53
C PRO A 166 19.12 47.64 -32.71
N GLU A 167 18.11 48.49 -32.52
CA GLU A 167 17.32 49.18 -33.55
C GLU A 167 18.23 50.18 -34.32
N PRO A 168 17.72 50.99 -35.27
CA PRO A 168 16.91 50.77 -36.48
C PRO A 168 17.74 51.14 -37.74
N ASP A 169 17.29 50.84 -38.97
CA ASP A 169 17.56 51.75 -40.10
C ASP A 169 16.67 51.54 -41.33
N VAL A 170 16.41 52.69 -41.94
CA VAL A 170 15.46 53.05 -43.00
C VAL A 170 16.00 52.67 -44.38
N VAL A 171 15.18 52.06 -45.25
CA VAL A 171 15.22 52.35 -46.69
C VAL A 171 13.81 52.32 -47.30
N THR A 172 13.40 53.51 -47.70
CA THR A 172 12.29 53.91 -48.58
C THR A 172 12.40 53.28 -49.98
N SER A 173 11.26 52.85 -50.55
CA SER A 173 11.04 52.89 -52.00
C SER A 173 9.67 53.49 -52.30
N ASP A 174 9.72 54.70 -52.85
CA ASP A 174 8.73 55.42 -53.66
C ASP A 174 8.23 54.50 -54.82
N GLY A 175 7.06 54.59 -55.46
CA GLY A 175 5.91 55.51 -55.47
C GLY A 175 5.12 55.23 -56.76
N ALA A 176 3.78 55.42 -56.78
CA ALA A 176 2.97 55.91 -57.94
C ALA A 176 1.44 55.63 -57.79
N GLU A 177 0.71 56.71 -57.47
CA GLU A 177 -0.61 57.20 -57.93
C GLU A 177 -1.88 56.32 -58.10
N THR A 178 -2.85 56.57 -57.18
CA THR A 178 -4.28 57.05 -57.27
C THR A 178 -5.30 56.50 -58.31
N PRO A 179 -6.64 56.69 -58.15
CA PRO A 179 -7.52 56.83 -56.96
C PRO A 179 -8.77 55.89 -56.97
N GLY A 180 -9.29 55.62 -55.77
CA GLY A 180 -10.74 55.58 -55.52
C GLY A 180 -11.53 54.33 -55.93
N ASP A 181 -11.65 53.38 -55.01
CA ASP A 181 -12.92 52.67 -54.80
C ASP A 181 -13.02 52.25 -53.33
N ASP A 182 -14.19 52.53 -52.77
CA ASP A 182 -14.57 52.43 -51.37
C ASP A 182 -14.66 50.95 -50.93
N PRO A 183 -13.85 50.43 -49.99
CA PRO A 183 -14.11 49.13 -49.41
C PRO A 183 -14.91 49.32 -48.14
N ALA A 184 -16.17 48.91 -48.20
CA ALA A 184 -16.98 48.60 -47.03
C ALA A 184 -16.11 47.96 -45.94
N ALA A 185 -16.09 48.59 -44.77
CA ALA A 185 -15.37 48.14 -43.59
C ALA A 185 -15.71 46.67 -43.31
N SER A 186 -14.81 45.79 -43.76
CA SER A 186 -14.81 44.39 -43.38
C SER A 186 -14.33 44.36 -41.95
N GLN A 187 -15.28 44.45 -41.01
CA GLN A 187 -14.98 44.13 -39.62
C GLN A 187 -14.48 42.68 -39.60
N PRO A 188 -13.30 42.41 -39.02
CA PRO A 188 -12.87 41.04 -38.77
C PRO A 188 -13.96 40.35 -37.95
N LEU A 189 -14.46 39.21 -38.43
CA LEU A 189 -15.31 38.36 -37.60
C LEU A 189 -14.54 38.04 -36.31
N PRO A 190 -15.17 38.13 -35.13
CA PRO A 190 -14.52 37.77 -33.88
C PRO A 190 -13.93 36.36 -34.01
N VAL A 191 -12.62 36.24 -33.82
CA VAL A 191 -11.98 34.93 -33.66
C VAL A 191 -12.48 34.42 -32.32
N GLU A 192 -13.39 33.44 -32.35
CA GLU A 192 -13.79 32.70 -31.15
C GLU A 192 -12.54 31.99 -30.62
N GLU A 193 -12.01 32.45 -29.49
CA GLU A 193 -10.94 31.74 -28.79
C GLU A 193 -11.43 30.32 -28.46
N PRO A 194 -10.57 29.29 -28.58
CA PRO A 194 -10.95 27.95 -28.19
C PRO A 194 -11.29 27.93 -26.71
N VAL A 195 -12.59 27.89 -26.40
CA VAL A 195 -13.10 27.67 -25.05
C VAL A 195 -12.68 26.28 -24.63
N THR A 196 -11.63 26.21 -23.81
CA THR A 196 -11.29 24.97 -23.11
C THR A 196 -12.49 24.65 -22.23
N PRO A 197 -13.09 23.44 -22.34
CA PRO A 197 -14.24 23.10 -21.51
C PRO A 197 -13.88 23.29 -20.03
N ALA A 198 -14.69 24.07 -19.32
CA ALA A 198 -14.52 24.25 -17.89
C ALA A 198 -14.72 22.90 -17.19
N LEU A 199 -13.91 22.62 -16.17
CA LEU A 199 -14.08 21.43 -15.34
C LEU A 199 -15.43 21.44 -14.62
N PRO A 200 -16.09 20.28 -14.44
CA PRO A 200 -17.26 20.15 -13.58
C PRO A 200 -16.98 20.72 -12.19
N ALA A 201 -17.86 21.59 -11.70
CA ALA A 201 -17.72 22.22 -10.40
C ALA A 201 -17.98 21.23 -9.25
N VAL A 202 -17.47 21.56 -8.05
CA VAL A 202 -17.82 20.85 -6.80
C VAL A 202 -19.33 20.68 -6.68
N GLY A 203 -19.79 19.50 -6.25
CA GLY A 203 -21.19 19.12 -6.16
C GLY A 203 -21.81 18.63 -7.48
N THR A 204 -21.10 18.73 -8.61
CA THR A 204 -21.57 18.20 -9.89
C THR A 204 -21.27 16.69 -9.98
N PRO A 205 -22.25 15.84 -10.33
CA PRO A 205 -21.98 14.43 -10.56
C PRO A 205 -21.14 14.24 -11.83
N VAL A 206 -20.07 13.47 -11.69
CA VAL A 206 -19.20 13.02 -12.79
C VAL A 206 -19.11 11.50 -12.79
N ARG A 207 -18.80 10.89 -13.92
CA ARG A 207 -18.82 9.43 -14.07
C ARG A 207 -17.56 8.93 -14.75
N ASP A 208 -17.09 7.80 -14.26
CA ASP A 208 -16.09 6.97 -14.90
C ASP A 208 -16.46 5.51 -14.57
N GLY A 209 -16.38 4.63 -15.58
CA GLY A 209 -16.80 3.23 -15.46
C GLY A 209 -18.16 3.03 -14.77
N ASP A 210 -18.17 2.19 -13.74
CA ASP A 210 -19.36 1.82 -12.96
C ASP A 210 -19.60 2.70 -11.71
N PHE A 211 -18.80 3.76 -11.52
CA PHE A 211 -18.98 4.72 -10.44
C PHE A 211 -19.43 6.11 -10.93
N GLU A 212 -20.38 6.68 -10.19
CA GLU A 212 -20.67 8.12 -10.21
C GLU A 212 -20.06 8.76 -8.96
N PHE A 213 -19.36 9.87 -9.17
CA PHE A 213 -18.67 10.62 -8.13
C PHE A 213 -19.27 12.00 -7.98
N VAL A 214 -19.35 12.49 -6.75
CA VAL A 214 -19.66 13.88 -6.42
C VAL A 214 -18.58 14.39 -5.48
N VAL A 215 -17.83 15.42 -5.91
CA VAL A 215 -16.88 16.11 -5.03
C VAL A 215 -17.66 16.97 -4.04
N GLY A 216 -17.50 16.71 -2.74
CA GLY A 216 -18.12 17.47 -1.67
C GLY A 216 -17.30 18.70 -1.25
N GLY A 217 -15.99 18.66 -1.46
CA GLY A 217 -15.05 19.75 -1.15
C GLY A 217 -13.69 19.23 -0.71
N MET A 218 -12.77 20.16 -0.44
CA MET A 218 -11.40 19.86 -0.01
C MET A 218 -10.99 20.70 1.21
N GLU A 219 -10.29 20.08 2.15
CA GLU A 219 -9.68 20.74 3.31
C GLU A 219 -8.16 20.54 3.26
N CYS A 220 -7.40 21.61 3.03
CA CYS A 220 -5.94 21.61 3.05
C CYS A 220 -5.38 22.24 4.34
N GLY A 221 -4.08 22.05 4.57
CA GLY A 221 -3.37 22.62 5.74
C GLY A 221 -3.43 21.73 6.97
N VAL A 222 -3.89 20.49 6.82
CA VAL A 222 -3.94 19.53 7.93
C VAL A 222 -2.52 18.98 8.18
N MET A 223 -1.95 19.32 9.33
CA MET A 223 -0.56 18.95 9.68
C MET A 223 -0.44 17.64 10.46
N ARG A 224 -1.58 17.03 10.80
CA ARG A 224 -1.65 15.77 11.54
C ARG A 224 -3.03 15.13 11.36
N VAL A 225 -3.05 13.82 11.16
CA VAL A 225 -4.26 13.00 11.22
C VAL A 225 -4.12 11.98 12.34
N GLY A 226 -5.24 11.46 12.85
CA GLY A 226 -5.25 10.52 13.97
C GLY A 226 -5.30 11.18 15.35
N ASP A 227 -4.98 10.39 16.37
CA ASP A 227 -5.04 10.77 17.79
C ASP A 227 -3.65 10.81 18.44
N ASP A 228 -3.59 11.01 19.76
CA ASP A 228 -2.33 11.13 20.50
C ASP A 228 -1.47 9.85 20.49
N TYR A 229 -2.08 8.69 20.21
CA TYR A 229 -1.43 7.37 20.23
C TYR A 229 -1.18 6.83 18.81
N PHE A 230 -2.06 7.13 17.87
CA PHE A 230 -2.00 6.68 16.48
C PHE A 230 -2.20 7.88 15.56
N SER A 231 -1.10 8.41 14.99
CA SER A 231 -1.13 9.57 14.11
C SER A 231 -0.10 9.50 12.99
N GLU A 232 -0.40 10.17 11.89
CA GLU A 232 0.54 10.44 10.79
C GLU A 232 0.73 11.95 10.61
N THR A 233 1.88 12.33 10.06
CA THR A 233 2.21 13.72 9.72
C THR A 233 2.65 13.79 8.26
N PRO A 234 2.19 14.79 7.49
CA PRO A 234 2.55 14.93 6.09
C PRO A 234 3.99 15.41 5.93
N GLN A 235 4.55 15.19 4.73
CA GLN A 235 5.78 15.79 4.25
C GLN A 235 5.61 17.29 4.02
N GLY A 236 4.46 17.71 3.47
CA GLY A 236 4.10 19.11 3.32
C GLY A 236 2.87 19.48 4.16
N GLN A 237 1.70 19.16 3.64
CA GLN A 237 0.41 19.29 4.30
C GLN A 237 -0.53 18.21 3.75
N TYR A 238 -1.48 17.76 4.55
CA TYR A 238 -2.58 16.97 4.01
C TYR A 238 -3.65 17.88 3.42
N CYS A 239 -4.10 17.52 2.22
CA CYS A 239 -5.35 17.94 1.61
C CYS A 239 -6.32 16.76 1.60
N ILE A 240 -7.49 16.92 2.22
CA ILE A 240 -8.48 15.88 2.39
C ILE A 240 -9.68 16.21 1.51
N VAL A 241 -9.95 15.38 0.51
CA VAL A 241 -11.09 15.52 -0.40
C VAL A 241 -12.24 14.66 0.07
N SER A 242 -13.41 15.27 0.27
CA SER A 242 -14.64 14.54 0.60
C SER A 242 -15.38 14.18 -0.68
N LEU A 243 -15.77 12.92 -0.84
CA LEU A 243 -16.49 12.42 -2.01
C LEU A 243 -17.80 11.78 -1.60
N THR A 244 -18.73 11.69 -2.55
CA THR A 244 -19.79 10.68 -2.56
C THR A 244 -19.57 9.81 -3.79
N VAL A 245 -19.51 8.49 -3.59
CA VAL A 245 -19.29 7.52 -4.66
C VAL A 245 -20.50 6.59 -4.70
N THR A 246 -21.15 6.49 -5.85
CA THR A 246 -22.33 5.66 -6.06
C THR A 246 -22.02 4.59 -7.10
N ASN A 247 -22.27 3.31 -6.77
CA ASN A 247 -22.19 2.24 -7.75
C ASN A 247 -23.42 2.30 -8.67
N VAL A 248 -23.18 2.65 -9.93
CA VAL A 248 -24.20 2.75 -10.99
C VAL A 248 -24.15 1.58 -11.96
N GLY A 249 -23.22 0.64 -11.77
CA GLY A 249 -23.12 -0.62 -12.50
C GLY A 249 -24.09 -1.69 -12.01
N ASP A 250 -23.86 -2.94 -12.41
CA ASP A 250 -24.73 -4.09 -12.13
C ASP A 250 -24.11 -5.15 -11.21
N SER A 251 -22.87 -4.94 -10.77
CA SER A 251 -22.14 -5.83 -9.86
C SER A 251 -21.48 -5.06 -8.72
N ALA A 252 -21.13 -5.76 -7.63
CA ALA A 252 -20.46 -5.14 -6.49
C ALA A 252 -19.01 -4.77 -6.83
N GLN A 253 -18.58 -3.58 -6.42
CA GLN A 253 -17.25 -3.07 -6.73
C GLN A 253 -16.65 -2.32 -5.54
N THR A 254 -15.36 -2.52 -5.32
CA THR A 254 -14.61 -1.82 -4.27
C THR A 254 -14.06 -0.51 -4.84
N PHE A 255 -14.34 0.59 -4.14
CA PHE A 255 -13.69 1.88 -4.39
C PHE A 255 -12.30 1.89 -3.75
N PHE A 256 -11.29 2.40 -4.46
CA PHE A 256 -9.93 2.55 -3.94
C PHE A 256 -9.51 4.02 -3.97
N GLY A 257 -9.12 4.55 -2.80
CA GLY A 257 -8.55 5.89 -2.66
C GLY A 257 -7.27 6.06 -3.49
N SER A 258 -6.41 5.04 -3.52
CA SER A 258 -5.18 5.00 -4.32
C SER A 258 -5.36 5.19 -5.83
N ASN A 259 -6.57 5.01 -6.35
CA ASN A 259 -6.84 5.25 -7.78
C ASN A 259 -7.16 6.70 -8.08
N GLN A 260 -7.29 7.56 -7.07
CA GLN A 260 -7.64 8.96 -7.25
C GLN A 260 -6.37 9.83 -7.21
N TYR A 261 -6.34 10.87 -8.03
CA TYR A 261 -5.19 11.77 -8.14
C TYR A 261 -5.64 13.21 -8.06
N THR A 262 -4.85 14.07 -7.41
CA THR A 262 -5.12 15.52 -7.43
C THR A 262 -4.07 16.23 -8.27
N VAL A 263 -4.46 17.34 -8.89
CA VAL A 263 -3.59 18.12 -9.79
C VAL A 263 -3.61 19.58 -9.38
N ASN A 264 -2.44 20.19 -9.27
CA ASN A 264 -2.32 21.62 -8.96
C ASN A 264 -2.34 22.52 -10.21
N ALA A 265 -2.34 23.84 -10.01
CA ALA A 265 -2.37 24.81 -11.10
C ALA A 265 -1.16 24.75 -12.05
N ALA A 266 -0.06 24.14 -11.61
CA ALA A 266 1.14 23.91 -12.42
C ALA A 266 1.09 22.58 -13.21
N GLY A 267 0.01 21.80 -13.07
CA GLY A 267 -0.15 20.49 -13.71
C GLY A 267 0.62 19.36 -13.02
N GLN A 268 1.05 19.55 -11.77
CA GLN A 268 1.69 18.50 -10.98
C GLN A 268 0.62 17.63 -10.34
N GLU A 269 0.81 16.32 -10.45
CA GLU A 269 -0.06 15.30 -9.89
C GLU A 269 0.42 14.85 -8.50
N TYR A 270 -0.53 14.59 -7.60
CA TYR A 270 -0.29 14.00 -6.30
C TYR A 270 -1.18 12.77 -6.11
N SER A 271 -0.56 11.65 -5.73
CA SER A 271 -1.25 10.41 -5.41
C SER A 271 -1.89 10.46 -4.02
N ALA A 272 -2.96 9.69 -3.83
CA ALA A 272 -3.56 9.54 -2.51
C ALA A 272 -2.63 8.83 -1.51
N ASP A 273 -2.70 9.26 -0.24
CA ASP A 273 -2.07 8.62 0.91
C ASP A 273 -3.14 7.80 1.66
N ASP A 274 -3.34 6.56 1.20
CA ASP A 274 -4.29 5.63 1.80
C ASP A 274 -3.96 5.33 3.27
N VAL A 275 -2.67 5.36 3.64
CA VAL A 275 -2.23 5.10 5.01
C VAL A 275 -2.68 6.23 5.93
N ALA A 276 -2.43 7.50 5.56
CA ALA A 276 -2.93 8.66 6.29
C ALA A 276 -4.45 8.66 6.39
N GLY A 277 -5.13 8.23 5.33
CA GLY A 277 -6.57 8.05 5.35
C GLY A 277 -7.07 7.15 6.48
N LEU A 278 -6.35 6.06 6.81
CA LEU A 278 -6.75 5.15 7.90
C LEU A 278 -6.85 5.84 9.26
N TYR A 279 -6.17 6.98 9.44
CA TYR A 279 -6.16 7.74 10.68
C TYR A 279 -7.24 8.82 10.74
N LEU A 280 -8.13 8.94 9.73
CA LEU A 280 -9.22 9.94 9.73
C LEU A 280 -10.41 9.61 10.65
N GLY A 281 -10.45 8.42 11.28
CA GLY A 281 -11.50 8.03 12.23
C GLY A 281 -12.48 6.99 11.67
N ASP A 282 -13.75 7.04 12.07
CA ASP A 282 -14.74 5.94 11.90
C ASP A 282 -15.11 5.57 10.45
N ASP A 283 -14.59 6.28 9.44
CA ASP A 283 -14.97 6.11 8.03
C ASP A 283 -14.14 5.06 7.27
N VAL A 284 -13.14 4.43 7.90
CA VAL A 284 -12.22 3.46 7.26
C VAL A 284 -12.96 2.28 6.62
N GLN A 285 -14.09 1.86 7.18
CA GLN A 285 -14.88 0.74 6.64
C GLN A 285 -15.40 1.02 5.22
N SER A 286 -15.64 2.30 4.88
CA SER A 286 -16.21 2.70 3.60
C SER A 286 -15.27 2.47 2.41
N TRP A 287 -13.98 2.19 2.61
CA TRP A 287 -12.97 2.11 1.53
C TRP A 287 -12.54 0.69 1.18
N ILE A 288 -12.92 -0.29 2.00
CA ILE A 288 -12.47 -1.68 1.85
C ILE A 288 -13.64 -2.58 1.46
N GLU A 289 -14.86 -2.21 1.86
CA GLU A 289 -16.04 -2.99 1.52
C GLU A 289 -16.52 -2.73 0.09
N PRO A 290 -16.90 -3.79 -0.65
CA PRO A 290 -17.54 -3.63 -1.95
C PRO A 290 -18.86 -2.85 -1.82
N VAL A 291 -19.02 -1.85 -2.68
CA VAL A 291 -20.26 -1.09 -2.85
C VAL A 291 -21.16 -1.90 -3.79
N ASN A 292 -22.34 -2.31 -3.31
CA ASN A 292 -23.33 -3.00 -4.16
C ASN A 292 -24.01 -2.02 -5.15
N PRO A 293 -24.53 -2.50 -6.28
CA PRO A 293 -25.28 -1.70 -7.24
C PRO A 293 -26.37 -0.84 -6.59
N GLY A 294 -26.40 0.45 -6.93
CA GLY A 294 -27.34 1.45 -6.42
C GLY A 294 -27.01 2.00 -5.03
N ASN A 295 -26.01 1.48 -4.33
CA ASN A 295 -25.56 2.03 -3.05
C ASN A 295 -24.53 3.14 -3.23
N SER A 296 -24.43 3.99 -2.22
CA SER A 296 -23.43 5.05 -2.13
C SER A 296 -22.60 4.93 -0.85
N ILE A 297 -21.36 5.40 -0.94
CA ILE A 297 -20.44 5.61 0.19
C ILE A 297 -19.95 7.07 0.16
N SER A 298 -19.41 7.55 1.27
CA SER A 298 -18.89 8.92 1.38
C SER A 298 -17.43 8.93 1.86
N PRO A 299 -16.48 8.49 1.01
CA PRO A 299 -15.09 8.39 1.41
C PRO A 299 -14.42 9.77 1.51
N ARG A 300 -13.39 9.85 2.35
CA ARG A 300 -12.48 11.00 2.46
C ARG A 300 -11.10 10.56 1.98
N VAL A 301 -10.63 11.10 0.86
CA VAL A 301 -9.34 10.72 0.28
C VAL A 301 -8.29 11.74 0.70
N VAL A 302 -7.16 11.26 1.22
CA VAL A 302 -6.08 12.11 1.74
C VAL A 302 -4.97 12.21 0.70
N PHE A 303 -4.41 13.40 0.53
CA PHE A 303 -3.26 13.67 -0.34
C PHE A 303 -2.21 14.43 0.46
N ASP A 304 -0.95 13.98 0.44
CA ASP A 304 0.19 14.73 0.96
C ASP A 304 0.75 15.61 -0.14
N VAL A 305 0.63 16.93 0.04
CA VAL A 305 1.01 17.92 -0.97
C VAL A 305 1.98 18.95 -0.38
N PRO A 306 2.85 19.58 -1.20
CA PRO A 306 3.66 20.71 -0.75
C PRO A 306 2.81 21.86 -0.19
N LEU A 307 3.39 22.67 0.72
CA LEU A 307 2.67 23.78 1.36
C LEU A 307 2.11 24.82 0.38
N ASP A 308 2.80 25.02 -0.74
CA ASP A 308 2.44 25.91 -1.84
C ASP A 308 1.86 25.17 -3.06
N GLY A 309 1.61 23.86 -2.93
CA GLY A 309 1.16 22.98 -4.00
C GLY A 309 -0.33 22.62 -3.93
N ALA A 310 -1.19 23.52 -3.43
CA ALA A 310 -2.61 23.24 -3.27
C ALA A 310 -3.26 22.76 -4.59
N PRO A 311 -3.95 21.61 -4.60
CA PRO A 311 -4.62 21.13 -5.80
C PRO A 311 -5.79 22.02 -6.23
N VAL A 312 -6.09 22.01 -7.53
CA VAL A 312 -7.23 22.74 -8.13
C VAL A 312 -8.25 21.79 -8.75
N SER A 313 -7.83 20.57 -9.08
CA SER A 313 -8.69 19.53 -9.65
C SER A 313 -8.34 18.15 -9.11
N ILE A 314 -9.28 17.23 -9.25
CA ILE A 314 -9.14 15.81 -8.95
C ILE A 314 -9.49 14.98 -10.19
N GLU A 315 -8.68 13.97 -10.47
CA GLU A 315 -8.96 12.91 -11.42
C GLU A 315 -9.51 11.70 -10.67
N LEU A 316 -10.73 11.32 -11.04
CA LEU A 316 -11.52 10.31 -10.36
C LEU A 316 -11.61 9.06 -11.23
N HIS A 317 -11.28 7.92 -10.64
CA HIS A 317 -11.21 6.64 -11.32
C HIS A 317 -12.08 5.60 -10.63
N ASP A 318 -12.80 4.87 -11.46
CA ASP A 318 -13.55 3.69 -11.08
C ASP A 318 -12.63 2.51 -10.71
N SER A 319 -11.55 2.38 -11.48
CA SER A 319 -10.52 1.35 -11.29
C SER A 319 -9.16 1.83 -11.77
N ALA A 320 -8.10 1.11 -11.40
CA ALA A 320 -6.73 1.42 -11.83
C ALA A 320 -6.49 1.37 -13.36
N PHE A 321 -7.46 0.84 -14.12
CA PHE A 321 -7.38 0.73 -15.59
C PHE A 321 -8.42 1.60 -16.31
N SER A 322 -9.21 2.35 -15.56
CA SER A 322 -10.24 3.24 -16.10
C SER A 322 -9.62 4.47 -16.74
N GLY A 323 -10.41 5.17 -17.58
CA GLY A 323 -9.96 6.37 -18.27
C GLY A 323 -9.91 7.62 -17.40
N GLY A 324 -10.60 7.59 -16.25
CA GLY A 324 -10.67 8.71 -15.32
C GLY A 324 -11.64 9.79 -15.76
N VAL A 325 -12.05 10.62 -14.79
CA VAL A 325 -12.83 11.83 -15.03
C VAL A 325 -12.35 12.98 -14.15
N LEU A 326 -12.12 14.15 -14.75
CA LEU A 326 -11.68 15.34 -14.01
C LEU A 326 -12.86 16.11 -13.40
N ALA A 327 -12.67 16.62 -12.19
CA ALA A 327 -13.57 17.55 -11.51
C ALA A 327 -12.78 18.64 -10.76
N ALA A 328 -13.40 19.80 -10.54
CA ALA A 328 -12.80 20.89 -9.77
C ALA A 328 -12.88 20.62 -8.26
N LEU A 329 -11.89 21.11 -7.50
CA LEU A 329 -11.83 20.99 -6.04
C LEU A 329 -12.30 22.24 -5.27
N GLY A 330 -12.54 23.35 -5.98
CA GLY A 330 -13.04 24.61 -5.41
C GLY A 330 -11.95 25.57 -4.97
#